data_AF-A0A3P3FZQ3-F1
#
_entry.id   AF-A0A3P3FZQ3-F1
#
_cell.length_a   1.000
_cell.length_b   1.000
_cell.length_c   1.000
_cell.angle_alpha   90.00
_cell.angle_beta   90.00
_cell.angle_gamma   90.00
#
_symmetry.space_group_name_H-M   'P 1'
#
loop_
_entity.id
_entity.type
_entity.pdbx_description
1 polymer ?
#
loop_
_entity_poly.entity_id
_entity_poly.type
_entity_poly.pdbx_seq_one_letter_code
_entity_poly.pdbx_strand_id
1 'polypeptide(L)' 'MSQDNWKLTNFERVLPLETERAVFDVEFQSGAIVREIQIVPKGDGWQLQNCDGLSPLLHVPVMEAAVIEIRNRPHF' A
#
# COMPACT_ATOMS: atom_id res chain seq x y z
N MET A 1 -16.72 -2.20 16.06
CA MET A 1 -16.44 -2.96 14.82
C MET A 1 -14.95 -3.15 14.77
N SER A 2 -14.47 -4.38 14.98
CA SER A 2 -13.03 -4.67 14.95
C SER A 2 -12.57 -4.47 13.51
N GLN A 3 -11.72 -3.48 13.24
CA GLN A 3 -10.92 -3.51 12.03
C GLN A 3 -10.14 -4.82 12.09
N ASP A 4 -10.39 -5.72 11.15
CA ASP A 4 -9.64 -6.97 11.03
C ASP A 4 -8.16 -6.59 10.91
N ASN A 5 -7.30 -7.15 11.77
CA ASN A 5 -5.89 -6.77 11.78
C ASN A 5 -5.29 -7.14 10.42
N TRP A 6 -4.63 -6.18 9.78
CA TRP A 6 -4.01 -6.34 8.47
C TRP A 6 -2.57 -5.86 8.50
N LYS A 7 -1.77 -6.30 7.53
CA LYS A 7 -0.38 -5.86 7.34
C LYS A 7 -0.04 -5.77 5.85
N LEU A 8 0.93 -4.92 5.54
CA LEU A 8 1.52 -4.85 4.21
C LEU A 8 2.55 -5.98 4.05
N THR A 9 2.49 -6.70 2.95
CA THR A 9 3.40 -7.79 2.60
C THR A 9 3.83 -7.69 1.15
N ASN A 10 4.84 -8.47 0.75
CA ASN A 10 5.34 -8.52 -0.64
C ASN A 10 5.55 -7.12 -1.24
N PHE A 11 6.11 -6.21 -0.45
CA PHE A 11 6.29 -4.82 -0.85
C PHE A 11 7.45 -4.72 -1.85
N GLU A 12 7.11 -4.98 -3.12
CA GLU A 12 8.00 -4.99 -4.26
C GLU A 12 8.41 -3.55 -4.59
N ARG A 13 9.71 -3.35 -4.45
CA ARG A 13 10.34 -2.06 -4.63
C ARG A 13 10.51 -1.78 -6.12
N VAL A 14 9.53 -1.13 -6.75
CA VAL A 14 9.75 -0.59 -8.10
C VAL A 14 10.46 0.76 -8.01
N LEU A 15 11.79 0.67 -7.89
CA LEU A 15 12.81 1.66 -8.30
C LEU A 15 12.55 2.19 -9.73
N PRO A 16 12.97 3.39 -10.20
CA PRO A 16 13.98 4.36 -9.72
C PRO A 16 13.45 5.81 -9.44
N LEU A 17 14.36 6.66 -8.92
CA LEU A 17 14.33 8.06 -8.41
C LEU A 17 13.24 9.08 -8.81
N GLU A 18 12.42 8.86 -9.83
CA GLU A 18 11.54 9.93 -10.37
C GLU A 18 10.05 9.73 -10.10
N THR A 19 9.63 8.50 -9.77
CA THR A 19 8.21 8.21 -9.52
C THR A 19 8.12 7.34 -8.28
N GLU A 20 7.80 7.93 -7.14
CA GLU A 20 7.66 7.23 -5.87
C GLU A 20 6.49 6.22 -5.95
N ARG A 21 6.70 5.05 -6.54
CA ARG A 21 5.66 4.02 -6.74
C ARG A 21 6.04 2.74 -6.04
N ALA A 22 5.05 2.02 -5.53
CA ALA A 22 5.28 0.70 -4.97
C ALA A 22 4.10 -0.23 -5.23
N VAL A 23 4.39 -1.53 -5.27
CA VAL A 23 3.40 -2.60 -5.37
C VAL A 23 3.52 -3.45 -4.12
N PHE A 24 2.39 -3.82 -3.52
CA PHE A 24 2.33 -4.61 -2.30
C PHE A 24 1.02 -5.39 -2.18
N ASP A 25 1.01 -6.32 -1.24
CA ASP A 25 -0.17 -7.11 -0.87
C ASP A 25 -0.66 -6.69 0.53
N VAL A 26 -1.96 -6.75 0.76
CA VAL A 26 -2.57 -6.59 2.09
C VAL A 26 -3.04 -7.96 2.58
N GLU A 27 -2.38 -8.46 3.63
CA GLU A 27 -2.72 -9.73 4.28
C GLU A 27 -3.55 -9.44 5.55
N PHE A 28 -4.73 -10.08 5.64
CA PHE A 28 -5.63 -10.01 6.78
C PHE A 28 -5.39 -11.17 7.74
N GLN A 29 -5.67 -10.98 9.03
CA GLN A 29 -5.55 -12.03 10.05
C GLN A 29 -6.43 -13.26 9.74
N SER A 30 -7.54 -13.06 9.03
CA SER A 30 -8.39 -14.14 8.51
C SER A 30 -7.72 -15.02 7.45
N GLY A 31 -6.55 -14.64 6.95
CA GLY A 31 -5.82 -15.32 5.86
C GLY A 31 -6.22 -14.85 4.46
N ALA A 32 -7.19 -13.93 4.35
CA ALA A 32 -7.50 -13.26 3.09
C ALA A 32 -6.31 -12.38 2.66
N ILE A 33 -6.04 -12.32 1.36
CA ILE A 33 -4.98 -11.49 0.80
C ILE A 33 -5.52 -10.73 -0.40
N VAL A 34 -5.40 -9.41 -0.38
CA VAL A 34 -5.62 -8.55 -1.55
C VAL A 34 -4.26 -8.25 -2.16
N ARG A 35 -4.04 -8.71 -3.39
CA ARG A 35 -2.72 -8.72 -4.01
C ARG A 35 -2.53 -7.56 -4.99
N GLU A 36 -1.26 -7.26 -5.28
CA GLU A 36 -0.84 -6.36 -6.36
C GLU A 36 -1.45 -4.94 -6.26
N ILE A 37 -1.69 -4.47 -5.03
CA ILE A 37 -2.11 -3.10 -4.77
C ILE A 37 -0.95 -2.18 -5.10
N GLN A 38 -1.22 -1.12 -5.85
CA GLN A 38 -0.21 -0.13 -6.20
C GLN A 38 -0.48 1.16 -5.46
N ILE A 39 0.59 1.83 -5.03
CA ILE A 39 0.54 3.20 -4.55
C ILE A 39 1.36 4.09 -5.48
N VAL A 40 0.76 5.19 -5.92
CA VAL A 40 1.35 6.13 -6.90
C VAL A 40 1.14 7.58 -6.44
N PRO A 41 2.05 8.51 -6.79
CA PRO A 41 1.86 9.92 -6.52
C PRO A 41 0.76 10.49 -7.43
N LYS A 42 -0.08 11.37 -6.90
CA LYS A 42 -1.15 12.06 -7.62
C LYS A 42 -1.29 13.49 -7.13
N GLY A 43 -0.79 14.46 -7.91
CA GLY A 43 -0.71 15.86 -7.47
C GLY A 43 0.17 15.97 -6.22
N ASP A 44 -0.36 16.60 -5.18
CA ASP A 44 0.33 16.76 -3.88
C ASP A 44 0.16 15.56 -2.93
N GLY A 45 -0.49 14.49 -3.40
CA GLY A 45 -0.87 13.36 -2.57
C GLY A 45 -0.52 12.00 -3.19
N TRP A 46 -1.14 10.98 -2.61
CA TRP A 46 -0.96 9.59 -2.99
C TRP A 46 -2.29 8.98 -3.39
N GLN A 47 -2.25 7.97 -4.25
CA GLN A 47 -3.43 7.23 -4.65
C GLN A 47 -3.12 5.74 -4.68
N LEU A 48 -4.07 4.94 -4.16
CA LEU A 48 -4.09 3.49 -4.38
C LEU A 48 -4.73 3.14 -5.73
N GLN A 49 -4.14 2.17 -6.42
CA GLN A 49 -4.66 1.52 -7.62
C GLN A 49 -4.74 0.01 -7.37
N ASN A 50 -5.56 -0.70 -8.15
CA ASN A 50 -5.84 -2.13 -7.99
C ASN A 50 -6.34 -2.51 -6.58
N CYS A 51 -7.03 -1.60 -5.89
CA CYS A 51 -7.52 -1.79 -4.53
C CYS A 51 -9.02 -2.14 -4.45
N ASP A 52 -9.62 -2.65 -5.53
CA ASP A 52 -11.05 -3.00 -5.58
C ASP A 52 -11.40 -4.14 -4.61
N GLY A 53 -10.45 -5.03 -4.34
CA GLY A 53 -10.58 -6.08 -3.33
C GLY A 53 -10.42 -5.58 -1.87
N LEU A 54 -10.00 -4.34 -1.68
CA LEU A 54 -9.79 -3.72 -0.38
C LEU A 54 -11.04 -2.93 0.04
N SER A 55 -11.53 -3.16 1.26
CA SER A 55 -12.64 -2.39 1.82
C SER A 55 -12.36 -0.88 1.74
N PRO A 56 -13.32 -0.02 1.32
CA PRO A 56 -13.14 1.43 1.26
C PRO A 56 -12.71 2.06 2.60
N LEU A 57 -13.10 1.46 3.73
CA LEU A 57 -12.68 1.90 5.07
C LEU A 57 -11.18 1.70 5.34
N LEU A 58 -10.52 0.85 4.55
CA LEU A 58 -9.10 0.53 4.67
C LEU A 58 -8.24 1.29 3.67
N HIS A 59 -8.82 1.98 2.68
CA HIS A 59 -8.07 2.68 1.65
C HIS A 59 -7.13 3.73 2.24
N VAL A 60 -7.62 4.57 3.15
CA VAL A 60 -6.82 5.60 3.82
C VAL A 60 -5.71 4.99 4.70
N PRO A 61 -5.99 4.10 5.66
CA PRO A 61 -4.95 3.58 6.54
C PRO A 61 -3.92 2.69 5.81
N VAL A 62 -4.32 1.95 4.77
CA VAL A 62 -3.38 1.21 3.90
C VAL A 62 -2.47 2.16 3.13
N MET A 63 -3.02 3.24 2.58
CA MET A 63 -2.25 4.26 1.88
C MET A 63 -1.24 4.93 2.82
N GLU A 64 -1.65 5.37 4.01
CA GLU A 64 -0.75 5.98 5.00
C GLU A 64 0.39 5.04 5.40
N ALA A 65 0.09 3.77 5.67
CA ALA A 65 1.10 2.76 6.00
C ALA A 65 2.08 2.54 4.83
N ALA A 66 1.59 2.50 3.59
CA ALA A 66 2.42 2.35 2.41
C ALA A 66 3.34 3.56 2.18
N VAL A 67 2.84 4.79 2.42
CA VAL A 67 3.66 6.01 2.35
C VAL A 67 4.76 6.01 3.41
N ILE A 68 4.45 5.58 4.64
CA ILE A 68 5.45 5.43 5.71
C ILE A 68 6.53 4.42 5.29
N GLU A 69 6.12 3.28 4.76
CA GLU A 69 7.04 2.24 4.27
C GLU A 69 7.94 2.76 3.14
N ILE A 70 7.41 3.55 2.21
CA ILE A 70 8.19 4.19 1.14
C ILE A 70 9.23 5.15 1.73
N ARG A 71 8.81 6.04 2.66
CA ARG A 71 9.67 7.06 3.26
C ARG A 71 10.76 6.49 4.16
N ASN A 72 10.52 5.35 4.78
CA ASN A 72 11.50 4.66 5.64
C ASN A 72 12.58 3.92 4.83
N ARG A 73 12.36 3.69 3.53
CA ARG A 73 13.33 2.97 2.70
C ARG A 73 14.45 3.92 2.26
N PRO A 74 15.71 3.48 2.30
CA PRO A 74 16.82 4.30 1.83
C PRO A 74 16.63 4.66 0.35
N HIS A 75 16.78 5.94 0.03
CA HIS A 75 16.91 6.41 -1.35
C HIS A 75 18.29 5.95 -1.86
N PHE A 76 18.31 5.13 -2.92
CA PHE A 76 19.55 4.70 -3.57
C PHE A 76 19.80 5.56 -4.80
#